data_AF-A0AAV4SFN3-F1
#
_entry.id   AF-A0AAV4SFN3-F1
#
_cell.length_a   1.000
_cell.length_b   1.000
_cell.length_c   1.000
_cell.angle_alpha   90.00
_cell.angle_beta   90.00
_cell.angle_gamma   90.00
#
_symmetry.space_group_name_H-M   'P 1'
#
loop_
_entity.id
_entity.type
_entity.pdbx_description
1 polymer ?
#
loop_
_entity_poly.entity_id
_entity_poly.type
_entity_poly.pdbx_seq_one_letter_code
_entity_poly.pdbx_strand_id
1 'polypeptide(L)'
;MVFPTFRGPGRLFPWHTNHIHVACLQETKLNHKLSFKTKGYTTFRKDRPTCTGGGLVFLVKTSEVKYIEVLPNFPPHSTTEAQTINILLPEHTITVINAYQPDTVPIDTLFLQDLASTTTETKIIFGDLNAKSPSWGNNLLDAKGLC
;
A
#
# COMPACT_ATOMS: atom_id res chain seq x y z
N MET A 1 -7.78 -14.53 1.10
CA MET A 1 -7.94 -13.44 0.14
C MET A 1 -7.15 -13.81 -1.10
N VAL A 2 -7.80 -13.99 -2.26
CA VAL A 2 -7.13 -14.46 -3.49
C VAL A 2 -6.60 -13.24 -4.23
N PHE A 3 -5.28 -13.09 -4.32
CA PHE A 3 -4.64 -12.12 -5.20
C PHE A 3 -4.83 -12.57 -6.65
N PRO A 4 -5.37 -11.75 -7.56
CA PRO A 4 -5.42 -12.13 -8.97
C PRO A 4 -3.99 -12.12 -9.53
N THR A 5 -3.52 -13.27 -10.01
CA THR A 5 -2.33 -13.33 -10.87
C THR A 5 -2.69 -12.74 -12.23
N PHE A 6 -2.26 -11.51 -12.50
CA PHE A 6 -2.52 -10.81 -13.76
C PHE A 6 -1.54 -11.26 -14.85
N ARG A 7 -1.86 -12.37 -15.54
CA ARG A 7 -1.19 -12.75 -16.79
C ARG A 7 -2.23 -12.99 -17.88
N GLY A 8 -2.24 -12.13 -18.90
CA GLY A 8 -3.02 -12.31 -20.13
C GLY A 8 -3.29 -10.98 -20.86
N PRO A 9 -3.03 -10.86 -22.18
CA PRO A 9 -3.44 -9.69 -22.95
C PRO A 9 -4.97 -9.60 -23.04
N GLY A 10 -5.53 -8.40 -22.87
CA GLY A 10 -6.96 -8.12 -23.07
C GLY A 10 -7.85 -8.07 -21.81
N ARG A 11 -7.33 -8.33 -20.60
CA ARG A 11 -8.10 -8.10 -19.37
C ARG A 11 -7.98 -6.64 -18.92
N LEU A 12 -9.12 -5.97 -18.81
CA LEU A 12 -9.21 -4.71 -18.08
C LEU A 12 -8.86 -4.98 -16.61
N PHE A 13 -7.99 -4.15 -16.06
CA PHE A 13 -7.65 -4.24 -14.65
C PHE A 13 -8.88 -3.90 -13.78
N PRO A 14 -9.00 -4.49 -12.57
CA PRO A 14 -10.18 -4.33 -11.70
C PRO A 14 -10.53 -2.88 -11.39
N TRP A 15 -9.55 -1.98 -11.37
CA TRP A 15 -9.79 -0.56 -11.12
C TRP A 15 -10.55 0.15 -12.25
N HIS A 16 -10.55 -0.38 -13.47
CA HIS A 16 -11.37 0.16 -14.55
C HIS A 16 -12.82 -0.32 -14.49
N THR A 17 -13.08 -1.52 -13.94
CA THR A 17 -14.42 -2.11 -13.91
C THR A 17 -15.20 -1.79 -12.63
N ASN A 18 -14.49 -1.47 -11.53
CA ASN A 18 -15.09 -1.33 -10.20
C ASN A 18 -15.15 0.12 -9.68
N HIS A 19 -14.96 1.14 -10.52
CA HIS A 19 -15.01 2.56 -10.13
C HIS A 19 -14.11 2.88 -8.92
N ILE A 20 -12.87 2.42 -8.95
CA ILE A 20 -11.93 2.60 -7.83
C ILE A 20 -11.40 4.04 -7.80
N HIS A 21 -11.46 4.71 -6.67
CA HIS A 21 -10.92 6.07 -6.53
C HIS A 21 -9.44 6.06 -6.16
N VAL A 22 -9.06 5.15 -5.25
CA VAL A 22 -7.69 4.93 -4.78
C VAL A 22 -7.43 3.43 -4.74
N ALA A 23 -6.34 2.98 -5.34
CA ALA A 23 -5.87 1.59 -5.24
C ALA A 23 -4.46 1.54 -4.64
N CYS A 24 -4.26 0.64 -3.70
CA CYS A 24 -2.98 0.34 -3.08
C CYS A 24 -2.48 -1.00 -3.62
N LEU A 25 -1.32 -1.01 -4.27
CA LEU A 25 -0.69 -2.22 -4.80
C LEU A 25 0.63 -2.46 -4.06
N GLN A 26 0.85 -3.73 -3.70
CA GLN A 26 2.07 -4.23 -3.07
C GLN A 26 2.77 -5.23 -4.00
N GLU A 27 4.03 -5.56 -3.71
CA GLU A 27 4.83 -6.53 -4.47
C GLU A 27 4.85 -6.29 -5.99
N THR A 28 4.89 -5.02 -6.39
CA THR A 28 4.81 -4.69 -7.81
C THR A 28 6.03 -5.16 -8.62
N LYS A 29 7.18 -5.37 -7.95
CA LYS A 29 8.46 -5.79 -8.56
C LYS A 29 8.88 -4.87 -9.70
N LEU A 30 8.35 -3.66 -9.72
CA LEU A 30 8.70 -2.64 -10.68
C LEU A 30 10.06 -2.06 -10.29
N ASN A 31 10.82 -1.65 -11.31
CA ASN A 31 12.06 -0.91 -11.14
C ASN A 31 12.04 0.35 -12.03
N HIS A 32 13.05 1.20 -11.85
CA HIS A 32 13.17 2.47 -12.57
C HIS A 32 13.20 2.33 -14.10
N LYS A 33 13.54 1.15 -14.64
CA LYS A 33 13.56 0.88 -16.09
C LYS A 33 12.19 0.50 -16.65
N LEU A 34 11.27 0.07 -15.80
CA LEU A 34 9.92 -0.34 -16.19
C LEU A 34 8.96 0.83 -16.04
N SER A 35 8.23 1.15 -17.11
CA SER A 35 7.13 2.12 -17.04
C SER A 35 5.85 1.42 -16.56
N PHE A 36 5.12 2.08 -15.66
CA PHE A 36 3.81 1.65 -15.23
C PHE A 36 2.91 2.87 -15.20
N LYS A 37 1.91 2.88 -16.07
CA LYS A 37 0.92 3.94 -16.20
C LYS A 37 -0.42 3.30 -16.49
N THR A 38 -1.47 3.82 -15.88
CA THR A 38 -2.84 3.38 -16.13
C THR A 38 -3.70 4.58 -16.51
N LYS A 39 -4.58 4.41 -17.49
CA LYS A 39 -5.39 5.51 -18.01
C LYS A 39 -6.36 6.01 -16.94
N GLY A 40 -6.42 7.33 -16.73
CA GLY A 40 -7.35 7.95 -15.78
C GLY A 40 -6.91 7.90 -14.32
N TYR A 41 -5.71 7.40 -14.02
CA TYR A 41 -5.12 7.51 -12.69
C TYR A 41 -3.73 8.12 -12.74
N THR A 42 -3.43 8.90 -11.71
CA THR A 42 -2.07 9.28 -11.36
C THR A 42 -1.44 8.13 -10.60
N THR A 43 -0.20 7.81 -10.95
CA THR A 43 0.57 6.70 -10.37
C THR A 43 1.68 7.25 -9.48
N PHE A 44 1.69 6.87 -8.21
CA PHE A 44 2.79 7.15 -7.28
C PHE A 44 3.50 5.86 -6.98
N ARG A 45 4.83 5.84 -7.10
CA ARG A 45 5.62 4.61 -6.98
C ARG A 45 6.68 4.76 -5.92
N LYS A 46 6.84 3.72 -5.13
CA LYS A 46 8.01 3.50 -4.29
C LYS A 46 8.64 2.19 -4.73
N ASP A 47 9.54 2.30 -5.71
CA ASP A 47 10.29 1.15 -6.23
C ASP A 47 11.38 0.74 -5.25
N ARG A 48 11.65 -0.57 -5.18
CA ARG A 48 12.79 -1.09 -4.42
C ARG A 48 14.06 -0.98 -5.27
N PRO A 49 15.17 -0.44 -4.74
CA PRO A 49 16.44 -0.39 -5.49
C PRO A 49 16.99 -1.79 -5.82
N THR A 50 16.64 -2.79 -5.00
CA THR A 50 17.08 -4.17 -5.16
C THR A 50 16.11 -4.98 -6.01
N CYS A 51 16.63 -5.89 -6.84
CA CYS A 51 15.83 -6.68 -7.79
C CYS A 51 14.98 -7.80 -7.14
N THR A 52 14.97 -7.92 -5.82
CA THR A 52 14.34 -9.02 -5.08
C THR A 52 13.09 -8.53 -4.34
N GLY A 53 11.93 -8.64 -5.00
CA GLY A 53 10.61 -8.46 -4.38
C GLY A 53 10.28 -7.03 -3.91
N GLY A 54 9.06 -6.84 -3.41
CA GLY A 54 8.61 -5.56 -2.84
C GLY A 54 8.20 -4.51 -3.88
N GLY A 55 8.17 -3.26 -3.44
CA GLY A 55 7.75 -2.10 -4.22
C GLY A 55 6.26 -1.83 -4.12
N LEU A 56 5.92 -0.56 -3.88
CA LEU A 56 4.57 -0.09 -3.65
C LEU A 56 4.10 0.84 -4.77
N VAL A 57 2.81 0.77 -5.08
CA VAL A 57 2.17 1.71 -5.99
C VAL A 57 0.83 2.19 -5.42
N PHE A 58 0.61 3.50 -5.49
CA PHE A 58 -0.74 4.06 -5.45
C PHE A 58 -1.23 4.40 -6.84
N LEU A 59 -2.49 4.09 -7.10
CA LEU A 59 -3.26 4.62 -8.22
C LEU A 59 -4.34 5.54 -7.67
N VAL A 60 -4.37 6.78 -8.11
CA VAL A 60 -5.34 7.78 -7.65
C VAL A 60 -6.07 8.36 -8.85
N LYS A 61 -7.41 8.30 -8.85
CA LYS A 61 -8.22 8.67 -10.00
C LYS A 61 -8.12 10.17 -10.28
N THR A 62 -7.42 10.52 -11.36
CA THR A 62 -6.87 11.86 -11.59
C THR A 62 -7.92 12.97 -11.61
N SER A 63 -9.08 12.72 -12.21
CA SER A 63 -10.13 13.73 -12.40
C SER A 63 -11.13 13.83 -11.25
N GLU A 64 -11.10 12.91 -10.29
CA GLU A 64 -12.16 12.76 -9.28
C GLU A 64 -11.63 12.92 -7.85
N VAL A 65 -10.34 12.68 -7.63
CA VAL A 65 -9.74 12.68 -6.30
C VAL A 65 -8.72 13.80 -6.19
N LYS A 66 -8.94 14.71 -5.24
CA LYS A 66 -7.93 15.68 -4.81
C LYS A 66 -7.01 15.01 -3.79
N TYR A 67 -5.71 15.18 -3.96
CA TYR A 67 -4.73 14.52 -3.10
C TYR A 67 -3.47 15.36 -2.91
N ILE A 68 -2.72 15.02 -1.87
CA ILE A 68 -1.34 15.46 -1.65
C ILE A 68 -0.50 14.21 -1.49
N GLU A 69 0.49 14.04 -2.37
CA GLU A 69 1.52 13.02 -2.16
C GLU A 69 2.31 13.40 -0.91
N VAL A 70 2.32 12.49 0.06
CA VAL A 70 3.19 12.63 1.22
C VAL A 70 4.45 11.84 0.88
N LEU A 71 5.60 12.48 1.02
CA LEU A 71 6.89 11.78 1.01
C LEU A 71 7.24 11.51 2.48
N PRO A 72 6.76 10.39 3.05
CA PRO A 72 7.01 10.11 4.45
C PRO A 72 8.50 9.90 4.69
N ASN A 73 8.99 10.56 5.73
CA ASN A 73 10.32 10.31 6.28
C ASN A 73 10.27 9.02 7.12
N PHE A 74 10.14 7.88 6.45
CA PHE A 74 10.16 6.59 7.13
C PHE A 74 11.58 6.20 7.52
N PRO A 75 11.77 5.50 8.66
CA PRO A 75 13.09 5.04 9.06
C PRO A 75 13.71 4.23 7.91
N PRO A 76 14.94 4.57 7.46
CA PRO A 76 15.58 3.87 6.34
C PRO A 76 15.86 2.39 6.64
N HIS A 77 15.76 1.99 7.91
CA HIS A 77 16.00 0.64 8.40
C HIS A 77 14.72 -0.15 8.69
N SER A 78 13.53 0.44 8.54
CA SER A 78 12.31 -0.32 8.78
C SER A 78 12.16 -1.44 7.75
N THR A 79 11.81 -2.63 8.23
CA THR A 79 11.54 -3.79 7.38
C THR A 79 10.20 -3.69 6.66
N THR A 80 9.27 -2.92 7.23
CA THR A 80 7.97 -2.60 6.64
C THR A 80 8.14 -1.49 5.61
N GLU A 81 7.80 -1.79 4.36
CA GLU A 81 7.65 -0.77 3.33
C GLU A 81 6.33 -0.04 3.54
N ALA A 82 6.37 1.28 3.59
CA ALA A 82 5.15 2.09 3.57
C ALA A 82 5.25 3.22 2.54
N GLN A 83 4.10 3.68 2.07
CA GLN A 83 3.90 4.87 1.26
C GLN A 83 2.60 5.55 1.73
N THR A 84 2.55 6.88 1.72
CA THR A 84 1.38 7.61 2.24
C THR A 84 0.86 8.61 1.21
N ILE A 85 -0.46 8.77 1.15
CA ILE A 85 -1.11 9.84 0.41
C ILE A 85 -2.26 10.42 1.21
N ASN A 86 -2.41 11.74 1.17
CA ASN A 86 -3.53 12.42 1.80
C ASN A 86 -4.61 12.66 0.76
N ILE A 87 -5.81 12.14 1.01
CA ILE A 87 -7.00 12.38 0.19
C ILE A 87 -7.75 13.56 0.79
N LEU A 88 -7.95 14.59 -0.02
CA LEU A 88 -8.59 15.83 0.40
C LEU A 88 -10.08 15.74 0.10
N LEU A 89 -10.88 15.73 1.17
CA LEU A 89 -12.33 15.89 1.10
C LEU A 89 -12.70 17.33 1.49
N PRO A 90 -13.94 17.79 1.22
CA PRO A 90 -14.31 19.18 1.46
C PRO A 90 -14.11 19.65 2.91
N GLU A 91 -14.33 18.76 3.89
CA GLU A 91 -14.35 19.11 5.32
C GLU A 91 -13.25 18.41 6.14
N HIS A 92 -12.58 17.41 5.57
CA HIS A 92 -11.56 16.65 6.27
C HIS A 92 -10.56 16.03 5.29
N THR A 93 -9.45 15.53 5.84
CA THR A 93 -8.43 14.80 5.11
C THR A 93 -8.39 13.36 5.60
N ILE A 94 -8.25 12.43 4.66
CA ILE A 94 -8.02 11.01 4.96
C ILE A 94 -6.59 10.68 4.56
N THR A 95 -5.78 10.27 5.53
CA THR A 95 -4.42 9.78 5.32
C THR A 95 -4.49 8.31 4.96
N VAL A 96 -4.15 7.94 3.73
CA VAL A 96 -4.11 6.55 3.26
C VAL A 96 -2.67 6.07 3.24
N ILE A 97 -2.40 4.97 3.94
CA ILE A 97 -1.08 4.36 4.08
C ILE A 97 -1.12 2.99 3.39
N ASN A 98 -0.29 2.82 2.37
CA ASN A 98 -0.04 1.54 1.70
C ASN A 98 1.17 0.89 2.37
N ALA A 99 0.95 -0.23 3.07
CA ALA A 99 1.99 -0.95 3.80
C ALA A 99 2.26 -2.33 3.19
N TYR A 100 3.51 -2.76 3.25
CA TYR A 100 3.93 -4.10 2.88
C TYR A 100 5.03 -4.58 3.82
N GLN A 101 4.81 -5.72 4.46
CA GLN A 101 5.82 -6.40 5.27
C GLN A 101 6.26 -7.67 4.54
N PRO A 102 7.55 -7.85 4.24
CA PRO A 102 8.03 -9.10 3.66
C PRO A 102 7.85 -10.30 4.61
N ASP A 103 7.57 -11.47 4.04
CA ASP A 103 7.35 -12.69 4.83
C ASP A 103 8.62 -13.17 5.58
N THR A 104 9.79 -12.99 4.98
CA THR A 104 11.04 -13.57 5.51
C THR A 104 11.75 -12.73 6.56
N VAL A 105 11.26 -11.54 6.89
CA VAL A 105 11.90 -10.63 7.85
C VAL A 105 10.97 -10.31 9.03
N PRO A 106 11.52 -10.04 10.23
CA PRO A 106 10.73 -9.60 11.36
C PRO A 106 9.97 -8.30 11.06
N ILE A 107 8.82 -8.14 11.69
CA ILE A 107 8.03 -6.91 11.61
C ILE A 107 8.58 -5.88 12.59
N ASP A 108 8.69 -4.64 12.14
CA ASP A 108 9.07 -3.51 12.99
C ASP A 108 7.82 -3.01 13.73
N THR A 109 7.62 -3.51 14.95
CA THR A 109 6.40 -3.26 15.74
C THR A 109 6.30 -1.80 16.17
N LEU A 110 7.42 -1.15 16.48
CA LEU A 110 7.45 0.26 16.83
C LEU A 110 7.00 1.11 15.64
N PHE A 111 7.50 0.80 14.44
CA PHE A 111 7.08 1.49 13.24
C PHE A 111 5.58 1.31 12.94
N LEU A 112 5.04 0.11 13.12
CA LEU A 112 3.59 -0.11 12.96
C LEU A 112 2.76 0.64 14.00
N GLN A 113 3.23 0.68 15.26
CA GLN A 113 2.59 1.46 16.31
C GLN A 113 2.64 2.96 15.99
N ASP A 114 3.74 3.47 15.46
CA ASP A 114 3.84 4.87 15.02
C ASP A 114 2.88 5.17 13.87
N LEU A 115 2.75 4.27 12.89
CA LEU A 115 1.76 4.41 11.81
C LEU A 115 0.32 4.43 12.35
N ALA A 116 0.02 3.50 13.25
CA ALA A 116 -1.30 3.32 13.87
C ALA A 116 -1.60 4.34 14.98
N SER A 117 -0.59 5.08 15.44
CA SER A 117 -0.71 6.00 16.56
C SER A 117 -1.87 6.98 16.35
N THR A 118 -2.65 7.14 17.41
CA THR A 118 -3.84 7.97 17.40
C THR A 118 -3.46 9.43 17.30
N THR A 119 -3.58 9.96 16.08
CA THR A 119 -3.61 11.40 15.82
C THR A 119 -5.06 11.83 15.66
N THR A 120 -5.36 13.13 15.70
CA THR A 120 -6.69 13.65 15.35
C THR A 120 -7.05 13.43 13.87
N GLU A 121 -6.09 13.02 13.04
CA GLU A 121 -6.27 12.71 11.63
C GLU A 121 -6.98 11.37 11.40
N THR A 122 -7.86 11.32 10.39
CA THR A 122 -8.47 10.07 9.93
C THR A 122 -7.46 9.29 9.09
N LYS A 123 -7.10 8.07 9.51
CA LYS A 123 -6.13 7.21 8.83
C LYS A 123 -6.78 5.94 8.31
N ILE A 124 -6.39 5.51 7.10
CA ILE A 124 -6.66 4.18 6.56
C ILE A 124 -5.32 3.52 6.29
N ILE A 125 -5.01 2.45 7.03
CA ILE A 125 -3.84 1.61 6.76
C ILE A 125 -4.32 0.40 5.97
N PHE A 126 -3.75 0.20 4.79
CA PHE A 126 -4.07 -0.91 3.90
C PHE A 126 -2.79 -1.57 3.42
N GLY A 127 -2.77 -2.89 3.34
CA GLY A 127 -1.54 -3.57 2.95
C GLY A 127 -1.55 -5.08 3.11
N ASP A 128 -0.42 -5.67 2.72
CA ASP A 128 -0.11 -7.06 3.02
C ASP A 128 1.01 -7.09 4.07
N LEU A 129 0.64 -7.45 5.30
CA LEU A 129 1.57 -7.53 6.42
C LEU A 129 2.27 -8.89 6.53
N ASN A 130 1.94 -9.86 5.66
CA ASN A 130 2.40 -11.25 5.79
C ASN A 130 2.32 -11.77 7.23
N ALA A 131 1.22 -11.46 7.91
CA ALA A 131 0.98 -11.73 9.32
C ALA A 131 -0.32 -12.52 9.49
N LYS A 132 -0.30 -13.48 10.42
CA LYS A 132 -1.46 -14.34 10.70
C LYS A 132 -2.04 -14.00 12.06
N SER A 133 -3.31 -13.61 12.09
CA SER A 133 -4.04 -13.38 13.33
C SER A 133 -5.52 -13.77 13.18
N PRO A 134 -6.12 -14.37 14.21
CA PRO A 134 -7.57 -14.57 14.29
C PRO A 134 -8.37 -13.27 14.17
N SER A 135 -7.80 -12.14 14.58
CA SER A 135 -8.44 -10.82 14.52
C SER A 135 -8.82 -10.37 13.10
N TRP A 136 -8.15 -10.90 12.07
CA TRP A 136 -8.46 -10.66 10.66
C TRP A 136 -8.78 -11.95 9.88
N GLY A 137 -9.30 -12.96 10.58
CA GLY A 137 -9.88 -14.16 9.96
C GLY A 137 -8.89 -15.25 9.58
N ASN A 138 -7.69 -15.28 10.17
CA ASN A 138 -6.77 -16.41 10.06
C ASN A 138 -6.83 -17.30 11.31
N ASN A 139 -6.99 -18.61 11.17
CA ASN A 139 -7.06 -19.52 12.33
C ASN A 139 -5.71 -19.68 13.06
N LEU A 140 -4.61 -19.24 12.44
CA LEU A 140 -3.29 -19.24 13.03
C LEU A 140 -2.94 -17.86 13.55
N LEU A 141 -2.16 -17.84 14.63
CA LEU A 141 -1.52 -16.66 15.18
C LEU A 141 -0.01 -16.84 15.07
N ASP A 142 0.68 -15.91 14.42
CA ASP A 142 2.14 -15.89 14.37
C ASP A 142 2.72 -14.65 15.09
N ALA A 143 4.04 -14.58 15.19
CA ALA A 143 4.72 -13.49 15.89
C ALA A 143 4.42 -12.10 15.30
N LYS A 144 4.13 -12.03 14.00
CA LYS A 144 3.78 -10.77 13.34
C LYS A 144 2.31 -10.40 13.56
N GLY A 145 1.42 -11.38 13.75
CA GLY A 145 0.02 -11.12 14.04
C GLY A 145 -0.30 -10.78 15.50
N LEU A 146 0.71 -10.85 16.37
CA LEU A 146 0.65 -10.44 17.78
C LEU A 146 0.95 -8.95 18.01
N CYS A 147 1.39 -8.22 16.98
CA CYS A 147 1.86 -6.85 17.09
C CYS A 147 0.74 -5.82 17.31
#